data_AF-K9YSM6-F1
#
_entry.id   AF-K9YSM6-F1
#
_cell.length_a   1.000
_cell.length_b   1.000
_cell.length_c   1.000
_cell.angle_alpha   90.00
_cell.angle_beta   90.00
_cell.angle_gamma   90.00
#
_symmetry.space_group_name_H-M   'P 1'
#
loop_
_entity.id
_entity.type
_entity.pdbx_description
1 polymer ?
#
loop_
_entity_poly.entity_id
_entity_poly.type
_entity_poly.pdbx_seq_one_letter_code
_entity_poly.pdbx_strand_id
1 'polypeptide(L)'
;MTFPLFTQVALKEDIVKYNLQKGDVATIVEHYPTPEGEEDGYSLEGFNLSQITLEVTESQIEPISKNENKSQRKLSQKKRHFSLFRGYRKLGRMKS
;
A
#
# COMPACT_ATOMS: atom_id res chain seq x y z
N MET A 1 -10.86 -11.46 16.51
CA MET A 1 -9.54 -10.91 16.88
C MET A 1 -9.34 -9.67 16.03
N THR A 2 -9.33 -8.48 16.62
CA THR A 2 -9.35 -7.25 15.82
C THR A 2 -7.97 -6.89 15.27
N PHE A 3 -7.88 -6.57 13.99
CA PHE A 3 -6.64 -6.12 13.35
C PHE A 3 -6.49 -4.59 13.44
N PRO A 4 -5.31 -4.04 13.82
CA PRO A 4 -5.13 -2.59 13.89
C PRO A 4 -5.07 -1.95 12.49
N LEU A 5 -5.64 -0.75 12.35
CA LEU A 5 -5.50 0.05 11.12
C LEU A 5 -4.03 0.32 10.78
N PHE A 6 -3.75 0.45 9.48
CA PHE A 6 -2.42 0.70 8.90
C PHE A 6 -1.39 -0.38 9.21
N THR A 7 -1.84 -1.61 9.49
CA THR A 7 -1.00 -2.79 9.61
C THR A 7 -1.13 -3.68 8.37
N GLN A 8 -0.10 -4.50 8.13
CA GLN A 8 -0.08 -5.43 7.02
C GLN A 8 -0.67 -6.78 7.42
N VAL A 9 -1.45 -7.35 6.51
CA VAL A 9 -2.05 -8.68 6.60
C VAL A 9 -1.90 -9.41 5.27
N ALA A 10 -1.95 -10.74 5.32
CA ALA A 10 -1.97 -11.60 4.14
C ALA A 10 -3.37 -12.16 3.89
N LEU A 11 -3.73 -12.38 2.63
CA LEU A 11 -4.95 -13.12 2.27
C LEU A 11 -4.82 -14.60 2.64
N LYS A 12 -5.88 -15.18 3.21
CA LYS A 12 -5.94 -16.61 3.55
C LYS A 12 -6.44 -17.50 2.41
N GLU A 13 -6.98 -16.90 1.35
CA GLU A 13 -7.55 -17.58 0.19
C GLU A 13 -7.33 -16.76 -1.10
N ASP A 14 -7.54 -17.42 -2.23
CA ASP A 14 -7.44 -16.79 -3.55
C ASP A 14 -8.70 -15.96 -3.84
N ILE A 15 -8.51 -14.79 -4.46
CA ILE A 15 -9.62 -13.92 -4.90
C ILE A 15 -9.52 -13.75 -6.41
N VAL A 16 -10.08 -14.73 -7.12
CA VAL A 16 -9.97 -14.88 -8.58
C VAL A 16 -10.42 -13.64 -9.34
N LYS A 17 -11.47 -12.95 -8.87
CA LYS A 17 -12.01 -11.73 -9.49
C LYS A 17 -10.95 -10.64 -9.69
N TYR A 18 -9.97 -10.57 -8.79
CA TYR A 18 -8.91 -9.56 -8.79
C TYR A 18 -7.53 -10.16 -9.09
N ASN A 19 -7.47 -11.45 -9.46
CA ASN A 19 -6.23 -12.19 -9.68
C ASN A 19 -5.28 -12.12 -8.47
N LEU A 20 -5.84 -12.19 -7.26
CA LEU A 20 -5.09 -12.20 -6.00
C LEU A 20 -4.97 -13.64 -5.49
N GLN A 21 -3.81 -13.94 -4.93
CA GLN A 21 -3.49 -15.26 -4.40
C GLN A 21 -3.44 -15.24 -2.87
N LYS A 22 -3.71 -16.38 -2.28
CA LYS A 22 -3.40 -16.63 -0.87
C LYS A 22 -1.95 -16.25 -0.59
N GLY A 23 -1.74 -15.50 0.50
CA GLY A 23 -0.44 -14.99 0.91
C GLY A 23 -0.13 -13.58 0.39
N ASP A 24 -0.92 -13.05 -0.55
CA ASP A 24 -0.74 -11.66 -1.00
C ASP A 24 -0.94 -10.69 0.16
N VAL A 25 -0.02 -9.72 0.28
CA VAL A 25 0.05 -8.79 1.41
C VAL A 25 -0.53 -7.42 1.04
N ALA A 26 -1.37 -6.88 1.91
CA ALA A 26 -1.91 -5.53 1.80
C ALA A 26 -1.98 -4.83 3.16
N THR A 27 -2.33 -3.55 3.14
CA THR A 27 -2.45 -2.71 4.34
C THR A 27 -3.92 -2.49 4.66
N ILE A 28 -4.30 -2.63 5.92
CA ILE A 28 -5.64 -2.30 6.40
C ILE A 28 -5.80 -0.78 6.40
N VAL A 29 -6.84 -0.27 5.74
CA VAL A 29 -7.16 1.17 5.69
C VAL A 29 -8.49 1.52 6.36
N GLU A 30 -9.39 0.56 6.52
CA GLU A 30 -10.67 0.73 7.22
C GLU A 30 -11.09 -0.55 7.94
N HIS A 31 -11.86 -0.39 9.02
CA HIS A 31 -12.43 -1.47 9.85
C HIS A 31 -13.91 -1.18 10.09
N TYR A 32 -14.75 -2.17 9.80
CA TYR A 32 -16.21 -2.12 9.94
C TYR A 32 -16.62 -3.08 11.06
N PRO A 33 -16.80 -2.59 12.31
CA PRO A 33 -17.25 -3.42 13.41
C PRO A 33 -18.70 -3.87 13.19
N THR A 34 -18.98 -5.15 13.43
CA THR A 34 -20.33 -5.73 13.31
C THR A 34 -20.91 -6.11 14.68
N PRO A 35 -22.23 -6.37 14.78
CA PRO A 35 -22.85 -6.85 16.02
C PRO A 35 -22.25 -8.18 16.50
N GLU A 36 -22.43 -8.48 17.78
CA GLU A 36 -21.93 -9.71 18.38
C GLU A 36 -22.44 -10.97 17.65
N GLY A 37 -21.52 -11.78 17.15
CA GLY A 37 -21.82 -13.01 16.38
C GLY A 37 -21.63 -12.89 14.87
N GLU A 38 -21.37 -11.68 14.35
CA GLU A 38 -20.97 -11.46 12.95
C GLU A 38 -19.45 -11.23 12.84
N GLU A 39 -18.89 -11.47 11.66
CA GLU A 39 -17.48 -11.18 11.41
C GLU A 39 -17.28 -9.70 11.12
N ASP A 40 -16.22 -9.11 11.68
CA ASP A 40 -15.81 -7.75 11.32
C ASP A 40 -15.35 -7.69 9.86
N GLY A 41 -15.67 -6.57 9.20
CA GLY A 41 -15.20 -6.27 7.85
C GLY A 41 -13.95 -5.38 7.85
N TYR A 42 -13.13 -5.48 6.82
CA TYR A 42 -11.94 -4.66 6.62
C TYR A 42 -11.80 -4.24 5.16
N SER A 43 -11.31 -3.02 4.95
CA SER A 43 -10.84 -2.58 3.63
C SER A 43 -9.32 -2.65 3.56
N LEU A 44 -8.81 -3.29 2.51
CA LEU A 44 -7.39 -3.46 2.24
C LEU A 44 -6.96 -2.63 1.02
N GLU A 45 -5.83 -1.93 1.14
CA GLU A 45 -5.17 -1.24 0.03
C GLU A 45 -3.80 -1.89 -0.25
N GLY A 46 -3.50 -2.13 -1.53
CA GLY A 46 -2.22 -2.72 -1.95
C GLY A 46 -2.33 -3.57 -3.21
N PHE A 47 -1.69 -4.75 -3.18
CA PHE A 47 -1.78 -5.77 -4.24
C PHE A 47 -1.26 -5.38 -5.63
N ASN A 48 -0.48 -4.30 -5.74
CA ASN A 48 -0.14 -3.67 -7.03
C ASN A 48 -1.38 -3.26 -7.85
N LEU A 49 -2.55 -3.15 -7.21
CA LEU A 49 -3.77 -2.63 -7.82
C LEU A 49 -3.85 -1.13 -7.53
N SER A 50 -3.95 -0.32 -8.58
CA SER A 50 -4.08 1.13 -8.42
C SER A 50 -5.53 1.49 -8.13
N GLN A 51 -5.77 2.24 -7.04
CA GLN A 51 -7.06 2.87 -6.70
C GLN A 51 -8.21 1.91 -6.39
N ILE A 52 -7.91 0.68 -5.95
CA ILE A 52 -8.92 -0.29 -5.53
C ILE A 52 -8.70 -0.61 -4.05
N THR A 53 -9.74 -0.47 -3.24
CA THR A 53 -9.84 -1.06 -1.91
C THR A 53 -10.58 -2.40 -2.02
N LEU A 54 -10.03 -3.42 -1.37
CA LEU A 54 -10.64 -4.74 -1.30
C LEU A 54 -11.31 -4.92 0.06
N GLU A 55 -12.63 -5.12 0.06
CA GLU A 55 -13.38 -5.48 1.24
C GLU A 55 -13.26 -6.99 1.52
N VAL A 56 -12.95 -7.34 2.76
CA VAL A 56 -12.78 -8.71 3.24
C VAL A 56 -13.36 -8.87 4.65
N THR A 57 -13.68 -10.09 5.05
CA THR A 57 -14.00 -10.41 6.45
C THR A 57 -12.74 -10.76 7.26
N GLU A 58 -12.85 -10.74 8.59
CA GLU A 58 -11.78 -11.14 9.50
C GLU A 58 -11.20 -12.52 9.15
N SER A 59 -12.05 -13.49 8.75
CA SER A 59 -11.62 -14.86 8.45
C SER A 59 -10.83 -15.01 7.15
N GLN A 60 -10.85 -14.01 6.27
CA GLN A 60 -10.13 -14.00 4.99
C GLN A 60 -8.71 -13.45 5.09
N ILE A 61 -8.31 -12.92 6.26
CA ILE A 61 -6.99 -12.31 6.47
C ILE A 61 -6.23 -12.93 7.65
N GLU A 62 -4.90 -12.86 7.60
CA GLU A 62 -4.02 -13.30 8.68
C GLU A 62 -2.88 -12.31 8.95
N PRO A 63 -2.41 -12.22 10.22
CA PRO A 63 -1.33 -11.33 10.56
C PRO A 63 -0.01 -11.84 9.96
N ILE A 64 0.77 -10.94 9.35
CA ILE A 64 2.11 -11.31 8.89
C ILE A 64 3.10 -11.29 10.08
N SER A 65 3.94 -12.31 10.19
CA SER A 65 5.00 -12.31 11.21
C SER A 65 6.00 -11.18 10.90
N LYS A 66 6.43 -10.43 11.92
CA LYS A 66 7.31 -9.24 11.77
C LYS A 66 8.66 -9.52 11.08
N ASN A 67 9.03 -10.77 10.84
CA ASN A 67 10.30 -11.13 10.21
C ASN A 67 10.35 -10.86 8.69
N GLU A 68 9.21 -10.69 8.02
CA GLU A 68 9.12 -10.46 6.57
C GLU A 68 9.21 -8.96 6.19
N ASN A 69 9.09 -8.04 7.16
CA ASN A 69 8.92 -6.59 6.95
C ASN A 69 10.21 -5.77 6.73
N LYS A 70 11.33 -6.40 6.34
CA LYS A 70 12.60 -5.66 6.11
C LYS A 70 12.74 -5.05 4.71
N SER A 71 11.91 -5.45 3.74
CA SER A 71 12.12 -5.06 2.34
C SER A 71 11.56 -3.67 1.97
N GLN A 72 10.51 -3.19 2.64
CA GLN A 72 9.84 -1.93 2.26
C GLN A 72 10.48 -0.67 2.89
N ARG A 73 11.25 -0.80 3.98
CA ARG A 73 11.95 0.34 4.61
C ARG A 73 13.11 0.91 3.77
N LYS A 74 13.54 0.23 2.70
CA LYS A 74 14.62 0.73 1.81
C LYS A 74 14.14 1.63 0.67
N LEU A 75 12.86 1.66 0.32
CA LEU A 75 12.41 2.36 -0.89
C LEU A 75 11.99 3.83 -0.66
N SER A 76 11.79 4.26 0.59
CA SER A 76 11.37 5.64 0.91
C SER A 76 12.52 6.65 0.96
N GLN A 77 13.79 6.23 1.05
CA GLN A 77 14.93 7.16 1.13
C GLN A 77 15.64 7.48 -0.20
N LYS A 78 15.27 6.85 -1.33
CA LYS A 78 16.03 6.99 -2.60
C LYS A 78 15.29 7.70 -3.73
N LYS A 79 14.46 8.70 -3.44
CA LYS A 79 13.90 9.63 -4.46
C LYS A 79 13.88 11.10 -4.02
N ARG A 80 14.98 11.61 -3.46
CA ARG A 80 15.26 13.06 -3.41
C ARG A 80 16.60 13.40 -4.06
N HIS A 81 16.79 12.99 -5.31
CA HIS A 81 17.88 13.51 -6.14
C HIS A 81 17.46 13.46 -7.61
N PHE A 82 16.63 14.41 -8.02
CA PHE A 82 16.53 14.77 -9.43
C PHE A 82 17.08 16.19 -9.58
N SER A 83 18.38 16.24 -9.83
CA SER A 83 19.06 17.39 -10.40
C SER A 83 18.57 17.59 -11.83
N LEU A 84 18.05 18.76 -12.15
CA LEU A 84 18.14 19.29 -13.51
C LEU A 84 18.56 20.76 -13.45
N PHE A 85 19.88 20.94 -13.44
CA PHE A 85 20.54 22.06 -14.08
C PHE A 85 20.10 22.10 -15.55
N ARG A 86 19.48 23.21 -15.98
CA ARG A 86 19.54 23.66 -17.39
C ARG A 86 19.67 25.18 -17.39
N GLY A 87 20.91 25.64 -17.35
CA GLY A 87 21.27 26.98 -17.79
C GLY A 87 21.50 27.00 -19.30
N TYR A 88 20.89 27.99 -19.97
CA TYR A 88 21.23 28.62 -21.27
C TYR A 88 20.31 29.86 -21.32
N ARG A 89 20.63 31.05 -21.83
CA ARG A 89 21.75 31.57 -22.62
C ARG A 89 21.72 33.11 -22.52
N LYS A 90 22.92 33.69 -22.60
CA LYS A 90 23.26 35.11 -22.71
C LYS A 90 22.91 35.67 -24.10
N LEU A 91 22.15 36.77 -24.17
CA LEU A 91 22.01 37.70 -25.32
C LEU A 91 21.39 38.99 -24.71
N GLY A 92 21.89 40.21 -24.83
CA GLY A 92 23.10 40.81 -25.36
C GLY A 92 23.01 42.31 -25.02
N ARG A 93 24.12 42.94 -24.65
CA ARG A 93 24.22 44.39 -24.44
C ARG A 93 25.10 44.96 -25.55
N MET A 94 24.61 45.92 -26.35
CA MET A 94 25.32 47.03 -27.02
C MET A 94 24.30 47.76 -27.93
N LYS A 95 23.83 48.94 -27.53
CA LYS A 95 24.30 50.31 -27.85
C LYS A 95 23.96 50.78 -29.27
N SER A 96 23.09 51.80 -29.35
CA SER A 96 23.37 53.10 -29.98
C SER A 96 22.73 54.19 -29.14
#